data_AF-A0A257JA64-F1
#
_entry.id   AF-A0A257JA64-F1
#
_cell.length_a   1.000
_cell.length_b   1.000
_cell.length_c   1.000
_cell.angle_alpha   90.00
_cell.angle_beta   90.00
_cell.angle_gamma   90.00
#
_symmetry.space_group_name_H-M   'P 1'
#
loop_
_entity.id
_entity.type
_entity.pdbx_description
1 polymer ?
#
loop_
_entity_poly.entity_id
_entity_poly.type
_entity_poly.pdbx_seq_one_letter_code
_entity_poly.pdbx_strand_id
1 'polypeptide(L)'
;MTNKAIFPGATLGVMGGGQLGRMFVQAAQAMGYFTAVLDPDVTSPAGLVSQYHIEAGYLDEQGLAQLMQRSQAITTEFENVPAGALVTLGAHRPVAPGAEA
;
A
#
# COMPACT_ATOMS: atom_id res chain seq x y z
N MET A 1 -3.54 -9.49 -16.98
CA MET A 1 -2.60 -10.16 -16.06
C MET A 1 -3.35 -11.32 -15.40
N THR A 2 -2.83 -12.54 -15.40
CA THR A 2 -3.45 -13.68 -14.71
C THR A 2 -3.48 -13.40 -13.21
N ASN A 3 -4.67 -13.48 -12.60
CA ASN A 3 -4.90 -13.20 -11.18
C ASN A 3 -4.25 -14.32 -10.34
N LYS A 4 -2.95 -14.22 -10.10
CA LYS A 4 -2.18 -15.17 -9.31
C LYS A 4 -2.48 -14.91 -7.84
N ALA A 5 -2.91 -15.95 -7.13
CA ALA A 5 -3.12 -15.87 -5.68
C ALA A 5 -1.84 -15.39 -4.98
N ILE A 6 -2.00 -14.46 -4.04
CA ILE A 6 -0.95 -13.98 -3.14
C ILE A 6 -1.15 -14.72 -1.83
N PHE A 7 -0.14 -15.46 -1.39
CA PHE A 7 -0.20 -16.29 -0.19
C PHE A 7 0.46 -15.59 1.02
N PRO A 8 0.09 -15.95 2.26
CA PRO A 8 0.75 -15.46 3.48
C PRO A 8 2.28 -15.58 3.43
N GLY A 9 2.97 -14.68 4.12
CA GLY A 9 4.42 -14.46 4.02
C GLY A 9 4.82 -13.43 2.96
N ALA A 10 3.91 -13.03 2.07
CA ALA A 10 4.08 -11.89 1.17
C ALA A 10 3.77 -10.56 1.87
N THR A 11 4.21 -9.45 1.27
CA THR A 11 3.90 -8.09 1.74
C THR A 11 2.73 -7.50 0.94
N LEU A 12 1.77 -6.90 1.64
CA LEU A 12 0.70 -6.09 1.06
C LEU A 12 0.97 -4.60 1.31
N GLY A 13 0.84 -3.79 0.27
CA GLY A 13 1.05 -2.35 0.32
C GLY A 13 -0.25 -1.59 0.55
N VAL A 14 -0.20 -0.51 1.34
CA VAL A 14 -1.30 0.44 1.50
C VAL A 14 -0.78 1.85 1.23
N MET A 15 -1.48 2.58 0.37
CA MET A 15 -1.29 4.03 0.23
C MET A 15 -2.28 4.76 1.15
N GLY A 16 -1.73 5.62 2.00
CA GLY A 16 -2.44 6.22 3.12
C GLY A 16 -2.30 5.39 4.38
N GLY A 17 -2.16 6.06 5.51
CA GLY A 17 -1.90 5.43 6.79
C GLY A 17 -2.78 5.92 7.93
N GLY A 18 -4.00 6.39 7.64
CA GLY A 18 -5.04 6.65 8.61
C GLY A 18 -5.63 5.39 9.27
N GLN A 19 -6.82 5.54 9.85
CA GLN A 19 -7.47 4.49 10.65
C GLN A 19 -7.90 3.28 9.82
N LEU A 20 -8.29 3.48 8.56
CA LEU A 20 -8.73 2.39 7.68
C LEU A 20 -7.55 1.53 7.23
N GLY A 21 -6.44 2.16 6.88
CA GLY A 21 -5.16 1.52 6.61
C GLY A 21 -4.67 0.75 7.83
N ARG A 22 -4.83 1.30 9.05
CA ARG A 22 -4.48 0.58 10.29
C ARG A 22 -5.32 -0.68 10.46
N MET A 23 -6.63 -0.61 10.24
CA MET A 23 -7.52 -1.78 10.29
C MET A 23 -7.12 -2.83 9.25
N PHE A 24 -6.79 -2.41 8.03
CA PHE A 24 -6.28 -3.29 6.99
C PHE A 24 -4.97 -3.97 7.41
N VAL A 25 -4.01 -3.21 7.92
CA VAL A 25 -2.69 -3.73 8.34
C VAL A 25 -2.86 -4.82 9.40
N GLN A 26 -3.70 -4.58 10.40
CA GLN A 26 -3.98 -5.55 11.46
C GLN A 26 -4.61 -6.84 10.92
N ALA A 27 -5.58 -6.72 10.00
CA ALA A 27 -6.20 -7.88 9.36
C ALA A 27 -5.21 -8.68 8.50
N ALA A 28 -4.38 -7.98 7.70
CA ALA A 28 -3.34 -8.59 6.88
C ALA A 28 -2.32 -9.36 7.74
N GLN A 29 -1.88 -8.76 8.85
CA GLN A 29 -0.96 -9.39 9.80
C GLN A 29 -1.58 -10.62 10.48
N ALA A 30 -2.86 -10.55 10.88
CA ALA A 30 -3.59 -11.69 11.44
C ALA A 30 -3.68 -12.88 10.46
N MET A 31 -3.67 -12.61 9.16
CA MET A 31 -3.63 -13.61 8.09
C MET A 31 -2.21 -14.07 7.72
N GLY A 32 -1.17 -13.53 8.34
CA GLY A 32 0.23 -13.89 8.11
C GLY A 32 0.92 -13.12 6.99
N TYR A 33 0.40 -11.98 6.54
CA TYR A 33 1.09 -11.09 5.61
C TYR A 33 1.98 -10.07 6.34
N PHE A 34 3.04 -9.65 5.66
CA PHE A 34 3.73 -8.42 5.99
C PHE A 34 3.02 -7.22 5.36
N THR A 35 3.35 -6.02 5.83
CA THR A 35 2.67 -4.80 5.39
C THR A 35 3.64 -3.65 5.15
N ALA A 36 3.39 -2.88 4.10
CA ALA A 36 4.09 -1.63 3.82
C ALA A 36 3.07 -0.50 3.67
N VAL A 37 3.30 0.63 4.35
CA VAL A 37 2.42 1.81 4.33
C VAL A 37 3.20 2.99 3.76
N LEU A 38 2.65 3.64 2.75
CA LEU A 38 3.14 4.93 2.24
C LEU A 38 2.26 6.04 2.81
N ASP A 39 2.83 6.89 3.65
CA ASP A 39 2.14 8.03 4.26
C ASP A 39 3.18 9.09 4.69
N PRO A 40 2.98 10.38 4.40
CA PRO A 40 3.93 11.44 4.77
C PRO A 40 3.99 11.73 6.28
N ASP A 41 2.99 11.33 7.07
CA ASP A 41 2.97 11.53 8.51
C ASP A 41 3.80 10.45 9.21
N VAL A 42 4.92 10.85 9.83
CA VAL A 42 5.78 9.99 10.67
C VAL A 42 5.00 9.31 11.82
N THR A 43 3.88 9.88 12.24
CA THR A 43 2.98 9.36 13.27
C THR A 43 1.74 8.66 12.73
N SER A 44 1.74 8.34 11.43
CA SER A 44 0.68 7.60 10.73
C SER A 44 0.17 6.40 11.55
N PRO A 45 -1.14 6.34 11.87
CA PRO A 45 -1.74 5.23 12.59
C PRO A 45 -1.44 3.83 11.99
N ALA A 46 -1.44 3.70 10.67
CA ALA A 46 -1.10 2.45 10.00
C ALA A 46 0.41 2.24 9.88
N GLY A 47 1.17 3.31 9.61
CA GLY A 47 2.63 3.29 9.52
C GLY A 47 3.26 2.71 10.79
N LEU A 48 2.82 3.18 11.96
CA LEU A 48 3.29 2.74 13.29
C LEU A 48 3.10 1.26 13.59
N VAL A 49 2.17 0.57 12.90
CA VAL A 49 1.89 -0.85 13.12
C VAL A 49 2.30 -1.73 11.93
N SER A 50 2.84 -1.14 10.87
CA SER A 50 3.28 -1.85 9.66
C SER A 50 4.73 -2.35 9.79
N GLN A 51 5.13 -3.29 8.93
CA GLN A 51 6.54 -3.71 8.88
C GLN A 51 7.43 -2.66 8.21
N TYR A 52 6.87 -1.91 7.26
CA TYR A 52 7.58 -0.85 6.55
C TYR A 52 6.71 0.40 6.48
N HIS A 53 7.11 1.46 7.16
CA HIS A 53 6.57 2.78 6.92
C HIS A 53 7.49 3.53 5.96
N ILE A 54 6.91 3.97 4.85
CA ILE A 54 7.55 4.79 3.83
C ILE A 54 7.05 6.21 4.04
N GLU A 55 7.87 7.01 4.71
CA GLU A 55 7.60 8.42 4.99
C GLU A 55 7.85 9.26 3.73
N ALA A 56 6.83 9.38 2.89
CA ALA A 56 6.90 10.15 1.66
C ALA A 56 5.49 10.59 1.20
N GLY A 57 5.44 11.65 0.39
CA GLY A 57 4.21 12.11 -0.22
C GLY A 57 3.66 11.10 -1.25
N TYR A 58 2.35 11.13 -1.49
CA TYR A 58 1.66 10.17 -2.37
C TYR A 58 2.05 10.26 -3.86
N LEU A 59 2.70 11.34 -4.27
CA LEU A 59 3.23 11.54 -5.62
C LEU A 59 4.76 11.50 -5.65
N ASP A 60 5.41 11.21 -4.52
CA ASP A 60 6.86 11.09 -4.48
C ASP A 60 7.31 9.83 -5.22
N GLU A 61 8.10 10.01 -6.27
CA GLU A 61 8.55 8.91 -7.12
C GLU A 61 9.34 7.85 -6.35
N GLN A 62 10.14 8.26 -5.36
CA GLN A 62 10.93 7.33 -4.56
C GLN A 62 10.04 6.57 -3.57
N GLY A 63 9.07 7.22 -2.96
CA GLY A 63 8.07 6.62 -2.08
C GLY A 63 7.23 5.57 -2.83
N LEU A 64 6.74 5.93 -4.02
CA LEU A 64 6.02 5.01 -4.90
C LEU A 64 6.90 3.81 -5.31
N ALA A 65 8.15 4.06 -5.69
CA ALA A 65 9.10 3.00 -6.05
C ALA A 65 9.35 2.04 -4.88
N GLN A 66 9.55 2.57 -3.66
CA GLN A 66 9.72 1.75 -2.47
C GLN A 66 8.48 0.90 -2.18
N LEU A 67 7.28 1.48 -2.33
CA LEU A 67 6.02 0.76 -2.10
C LEU A 67 5.87 -0.41 -3.09
N MET A 68 6.19 -0.19 -4.37
CA MET A 68 6.17 -1.22 -5.41
C MET A 68 7.22 -2.31 -5.21
N GLN A 69 8.42 -1.95 -4.76
CA GLN A 69 9.50 -2.91 -4.53
C GLN A 69 9.17 -3.84 -3.35
N ARG A 70 8.58 -3.27 -2.29
CA ARG A 70 8.30 -4.01 -1.05
C ARG A 70 7.02 -4.85 -1.13
N SER A 71 6.05 -4.47 -1.95
CA SER A 71 4.69 -5.04 -1.94
C SER A 71 4.40 -5.97 -3.11
N GLN A 72 3.64 -7.04 -2.90
CA GLN A 72 3.19 -7.96 -3.95
C GLN A 72 1.87 -7.53 -4.60
N ALA A 73 1.02 -6.81 -3.86
CA ALA A 73 -0.14 -6.06 -4.32
C ALA A 73 -0.33 -4.82 -3.45
N ILE A 74 -1.04 -3.83 -3.96
CA ILE A 74 -1.22 -2.54 -3.31
C ILE A 74 -2.71 -2.17 -3.27
N THR A 75 -3.14 -1.57 -2.17
CA THR A 75 -4.48 -0.98 -2.02
C THR A 75 -4.37 0.44 -1.49
N THR A 76 -5.50 1.14 -1.38
CA THR A 76 -5.59 2.50 -0.89
C THR A 76 -6.67 2.59 0.18
N GLU A 77 -6.49 3.48 1.15
CA GLU A 77 -7.45 3.63 2.25
C GLU A 77 -8.36 4.87 2.15
N PHE A 78 -8.16 5.76 1.18
CA PHE A 78 -8.95 6.98 0.99
C PHE A 78 -9.42 7.17 -0.45
N GLU A 79 -10.43 8.02 -0.64
CA GLU A 79 -11.14 8.20 -1.91
C GLU A 79 -10.40 9.13 -2.89
N ASN A 80 -9.70 10.15 -2.37
CA ASN A 80 -9.01 11.17 -3.18
C ASN A 80 -7.56 10.81 -3.49
N VAL A 81 -7.30 9.55 -3.84
CA VAL A 81 -5.95 9.11 -4.23
C VAL A 81 -5.58 9.77 -5.56
N PRO A 82 -4.37 10.37 -5.68
CA PRO A 82 -3.94 10.93 -6.94
C PRO A 82 -3.94 9.86 -8.05
N ALA A 83 -4.74 10.07 -9.11
CA ALA A 83 -4.86 9.11 -10.20
C ALA A 83 -3.49 8.74 -10.81
N GLY A 84 -2.58 9.72 -10.93
CA GLY A 84 -1.21 9.48 -11.41
C GLY A 84 -0.41 8.49 -10.55
N ALA A 85 -0.65 8.45 -9.24
CA ALA A 85 -0.05 7.47 -8.35
C ALA A 85 -0.59 6.07 -8.64
N LEU A 86 -1.91 5.91 -8.78
CA LEU A 86 -2.55 4.63 -9.11
C LEU A 86 -2.10 4.09 -10.47
N VAL A 87 -1.98 4.96 -11.48
CA VAL A 87 -1.45 4.60 -12.81
C VAL A 87 -0.02 4.09 -12.68
N THR A 88 0.84 4.81 -11.95
CA THR A 88 2.24 4.43 -11.74
C THR A 88 2.35 3.08 -11.02
N LEU A 89 1.62 2.90 -9.93
CA LEU A 89 1.62 1.63 -9.18
C LEU A 89 1.06 0.47 -10.01
N GLY A 90 -0.05 0.70 -10.71
CA GLY A 90 -0.76 -0.28 -11.52
C GLY A 90 0.03 -0.80 -12.72
N ALA A 91 1.00 -0.02 -13.21
CA ALA A 91 1.91 -0.45 -14.25
C ALA A 91 2.87 -1.57 -13.80
N HIS A 92 3.10 -1.72 -12.49
CA HIS A 92 4.11 -2.64 -11.94
C HIS A 92 3.55 -3.70 -10.99
N ARG A 93 2.51 -3.37 -10.22
CA ARG A 93 1.88 -4.27 -9.24
C ARG A 93 0.38 -4.31 -9.43
N PRO A 94 -0.31 -5.41 -9.05
CA PRO A 94 -1.75 -5.38 -8.91
C PRO A 94 -2.16 -4.30 -7.90
N VAL A 95 -3.04 -3.39 -8.34
CA VAL A 95 -3.62 -2.35 -7.49
C VAL A 95 -5.13 -2.49 -7.48
N ALA A 96 -5.72 -2.46 -6.28
CA ALA A 96 -7.17 -2.52 -6.09
C ALA A 96 -7.61 -1.46 -5.07
N PRO A 97 -8.50 -0.52 -5.43
CA PRO A 97 -9.05 -0.31 -6.78
C PRO A 97 -7.97 0.09 -7.81
N GLY A 98 -8.21 -0.22 -9.08
CA GLY A 98 -7.33 0.21 -10.18
C GLY A 98 -7.52 1.69 -10.50
N ALA A 99 -6.62 2.28 -11.32
CA ALA A 99 -6.69 3.70 -11.69
C ALA A 99 -7.94 4.10 -12.49
N GLU A 100 -8.60 3.13 -13.13
CA GLU A 100 -9.79 3.31 -13.98
C GLU A 100 -11.12 3.18 -13.19
N ALA A 101 -11.05 2.93 -11.88
CA ALA A 101 -12.19 2.58 -11.03
C ALA A 101 -13.02 3.79 -10.58
#